data_AF-A0A6G3LLH7-F1
#
_entry.id   AF-A0A6G3LLH7-F1
#
_cell.length_a   1.000
_cell.length_b   1.000
_cell.length_c   1.000
_cell.angle_alpha   90.00
_cell.angle_beta   90.00
_cell.angle_gamma   90.00
#
_symmetry.space_group_name_H-M   'P 1'
#
loop_
_entity.id
_entity.type
_entity.pdbx_description
1 polymer ?
#
loop_
_entity_poly.entity_id
_entity_poly.type
_entity_poly.pdbx_seq_one_letter_code
_entity_poly.pdbx_strand_id
1 'polypeptide(L)' 'MLSRRCICVIGLGYVGLPTAVVFASKGYEVVGVDVDATKVEAVNSGRCYLREPGLDVFLCDVVSKGSSRATSSTVYGF' A
#
# COMPACT_ATOMS: atom_id res chain seq x y z
N MET A 1 -9.83 22.26 -9.19
CA MET A 1 -9.81 20.83 -8.83
C MET A 1 -8.34 20.39 -8.84
N LEU A 2 -7.73 20.17 -7.68
CA LEU A 2 -6.33 19.71 -7.61
C LEU A 2 -6.27 18.26 -8.11
N SER A 3 -5.42 17.98 -9.09
CA SER A 3 -5.09 16.63 -9.53
C SER A 3 -4.54 15.84 -8.34
N ARG A 4 -5.29 14.86 -7.85
CA ARG A 4 -4.77 13.87 -6.90
C ARG A 4 -3.78 12.98 -7.65
N ARG A 5 -2.50 13.07 -7.30
CA ARG A 5 -1.45 12.22 -7.88
C ARG A 5 -1.52 10.86 -7.22
N CYS A 6 -1.99 9.86 -7.96
CA CYS A 6 -2.02 8.46 -7.55
C CYS A 6 -0.71 7.77 -7.95
N ILE A 7 -0.12 7.00 -7.04
CA ILE A 7 1.07 6.19 -7.27
C ILE A 7 0.67 4.72 -7.24
N CYS A 8 1.02 3.97 -8.29
CA CYS A 8 0.89 2.52 -8.32
C CYS A 8 2.23 1.88 -8.01
N VAL A 9 2.26 0.95 -7.05
CA VAL A 9 3.44 0.14 -6.71
C VAL A 9 3.13 -1.32 -7.02
N ILE A 10 3.83 -1.88 -8.01
CA ILE A 10 3.66 -3.28 -8.44
C ILE A 10 4.73 -4.14 -7.74
N GLY A 11 4.26 -5.14 -7.01
CA GLY A 11 5.02 -5.96 -6.08
C GLY A 11 5.04 -5.35 -4.68
N LEU A 12 4.54 -6.07 -3.68
CA LEU A 12 4.52 -5.67 -2.26
C LEU A 12 5.50 -6.54 -1.45
N GLY A 13 6.65 -6.83 -2.04
CA GLY A 13 7.76 -7.47 -1.34
C GLY A 13 8.52 -6.51 -0.42
N TYR A 14 9.73 -6.94 -0.03
CA TYR A 14 10.61 -6.20 0.88
C TYR A 14 10.88 -4.75 0.46
N VAL A 15 10.93 -4.46 -0.84
CA VAL A 15 11.13 -3.08 -1.35
C VAL A 15 9.81 -2.36 -1.57
N GLY A 16 8.84 -3.04 -2.17
CA GLY A 16 7.61 -2.41 -2.64
C GLY A 16 6.68 -1.98 -1.51
N LEU A 17 6.48 -2.80 -0.48
CA LEU A 17 5.61 -2.44 0.63
C LEU A 17 6.13 -1.21 1.41
N PRO A 18 7.40 -1.15 1.85
CA PRO A 18 7.93 0.08 2.47
C PRO A 18 7.83 1.30 1.56
N THR A 19 8.10 1.15 0.27
CA THR A 19 8.00 2.24 -0.71
C THR A 19 6.57 2.77 -0.79
N ALA A 20 5.57 1.88 -0.90
CA ALA A 20 4.16 2.23 -0.92
C ALA A 20 3.73 2.97 0.36
N VAL A 21 4.13 2.45 1.52
CA VAL A 21 3.80 3.03 2.83
C VAL A 21 4.42 4.42 2.99
N VAL A 22 5.69 4.62 2.60
CA VAL A 22 6.35 5.93 2.68
C VAL A 22 5.68 6.97 1.78
N PHE A 23 5.28 6.60 0.56
CA PHE A 23 4.52 7.54 -0.28
C PHE A 23 3.15 7.86 0.32
N ALA A 24 2.42 6.86 0.81
CA ALA A 24 1.11 7.07 1.43
C ALA A 24 1.22 7.94 2.70
N SER A 25 2.30 7.79 3.48
CA SER A 25 2.55 8.60 4.68
C SER A 25 2.92 10.05 4.36
N LYS A 26 3.31 10.35 3.11
CA LYS A 26 3.55 11.71 2.60
C LYS A 26 2.31 12.33 1.93
N GLY A 27 1.16 11.66 2.00
CA GLY A 27 -0.12 12.19 1.52
C GLY A 27 -0.44 11.88 0.07
N TYR A 28 0.32 11.00 -0.58
CA TYR A 28 -0.06 10.45 -1.89
C TYR A 28 -1.16 9.39 -1.72
N GLU A 29 -2.03 9.28 -2.71
CA GLU A 29 -2.90 8.11 -2.83
C GLU A 29 -2.09 6.98 -3.45
N VAL A 30 -2.02 5.84 -2.77
CA VAL A 30 -1.21 4.70 -3.20
C VAL A 30 -2.06 3.47 -3.44
N VAL A 31 -1.83 2.83 -4.59
CA VAL A 31 -2.39 1.54 -4.95
C VAL A 31 -1.26 0.52 -5.02
N GLY A 32 -1.24 -0.41 -4.06
CA GLY A 32 -0.35 -1.56 -4.08
C GLY A 32 -0.92 -2.68 -4.94
N VAL A 33 -0.09 -3.32 -5.76
CA VAL A 33 -0.49 -4.50 -6.54
C VAL A 33 0.44 -5.65 -6.20
N ASP A 34 -0.10 -6.81 -5.83
CA ASP A 34 0.70 -8.04 -5.67
C ASP A 34 -0.11 -9.24 -6.14
N VAL A 35 0.56 -10.22 -6.77
CA VAL A 35 -0.08 -11.45 -7.24
C VAL A 35 -0.51 -12.36 -6.09
N ASP A 36 0.13 -12.20 -4.93
CA ASP A 36 -0.18 -12.95 -3.72
C ASP A 36 -1.35 -12.33 -2.96
N ALA A 37 -2.52 -12.95 -3.06
CA ALA A 37 -3.74 -12.51 -2.39
C ALA A 37 -3.59 -12.39 -0.86
N THR A 38 -2.75 -13.22 -0.24
CA THR A 38 -2.55 -13.19 1.22
C THR A 38 -1.85 -11.90 1.65
N LYS A 39 -0.92 -11.39 0.83
CA LYS A 39 -0.27 -10.10 1.05
C LYS A 39 -1.24 -8.94 0.84
N VAL A 40 -2.08 -9.04 -0.18
CA VAL A 40 -3.11 -8.02 -0.47
C VAL A 40 -4.08 -7.89 0.72
N GLU A 41 -4.59 -9.00 1.24
CA GLU A 41 -5.46 -9.04 2.42
C GLU A 41 -4.75 -8.52 3.67
N ALA A 42 -3.49 -8.89 3.88
CA ALA A 42 -2.70 -8.40 5.00
C ALA A 42 -2.53 -6.87 4.94
N VAL A 43 -2.16 -6.30 3.79
CA VAL A 43 -2.06 -4.84 3.61
C VAL A 43 -3.41 -4.16 3.84
N ASN A 44 -4.49 -4.65 3.25
CA ASN A 44 -5.82 -4.04 3.41
C ASN A 44 -6.36 -4.14 4.85
N SER A 45 -5.86 -5.09 5.64
CA SER A 45 -6.17 -5.20 7.08
C SER A 45 -5.18 -4.45 7.98
N GLY A 46 -4.25 -3.67 7.41
CA GLY A 46 -3.22 -2.94 8.17
C GLY A 46 -2.18 -3.84 8.84
N ARG A 47 -2.09 -5.12 8.45
CA ARG A 47 -1.16 -6.10 9.03
C ARG A 47 0.10 -6.21 8.19
N CYS A 48 1.24 -5.91 8.81
CA CYS A 48 2.54 -6.10 8.18
C CYS A 48 3.00 -7.57 8.29
N TYR A 49 3.37 -8.18 7.17
CA TYR A 49 3.96 -9.53 7.09
C TYR A 49 5.49 -9.49 6.92
N LEU A 50 6.09 -8.31 6.84
CA LEU A 50 7.54 -8.13 6.77
C LEU A 50 8.11 -7.85 8.16
N ARG A 51 9.31 -8.35 8.43
CA ARG A 51 10.08 -7.96 9.61
C ARG A 51 10.93 -6.74 9.28
N GLU A 52 10.30 -5.57 9.35
CA GLU A 52 10.96 -4.27 9.17
C GLU A 52 10.55 -3.35 10.32
N PRO A 53 11.49 -2.85 11.15
CA PRO A 53 11.17 -2.04 12.32
C PRO A 53 10.30 -0.81 12.00
N GLY A 54 9.14 -0.71 12.68
CA GLY A 54 8.22 0.42 12.59
C GLY A 54 7.31 0.43 11.35
N LEU A 55 7.54 -0.45 10.38
CA LEU A 55 6.72 -0.52 9.16
C LEU A 55 5.25 -0.85 9.46
N ASP A 56 5.00 -1.68 10.47
CA ASP A 56 3.68 -2.05 10.97
C ASP A 56 2.86 -0.84 11.44
N VAL A 57 3.50 0.07 12.18
CA VAL A 57 2.86 1.31 12.67
C VAL A 57 2.49 2.21 11.49
N PHE A 58 3.42 2.42 10.56
CA PHE A 58 3.14 3.26 9.38
C PHE A 58 2.10 2.64 8.47
N LEU A 59 2.13 1.32 8.25
CA LEU A 59 1.14 0.61 7.44
C LEU A 59 -0.26 0.76 8.04
N CYS A 60 -0.40 0.53 9.35
CA CYS A 60 -1.68 0.67 10.05
C CYS A 60 -2.22 2.10 9.93
N ASP A 61 -1.37 3.12 10.07
CA ASP A 61 -1.73 4.52 9.95
C ASP A 61 -2.23 4.89 8.55
N VAL A 62 -1.49 4.52 7.48
CA VAL A 62 -1.87 4.89 6.10
C VAL A 62 -3.10 4.15 5.60
N VAL A 63 -3.32 2.91 6.06
CA VAL A 63 -4.54 2.13 5.75
C VAL A 63 -5.74 2.74 6.49
N SER A 64 -5.59 3.08 7.77
CA SER A 64 -6.65 3.72 8.56
C SER A 64 -7.05 5.10 8.01
N LYS A 65 -6.10 5.83 7.41
CA LYS A 65 -6.34 7.11 6.72
C LYS A 65 -6.95 6.94 5.32
N GLY A 66 -7.03 5.72 4.80
CA GLY A 66 -7.49 5.43 3.43
C GLY A 66 -6.57 5.96 2.33
N SER A 67 -5.30 6.28 2.65
CA SER A 67 -4.31 6.74 1.67
C SER A 67 -3.56 5.61 0.97
N SER A 68 -3.77 4.35 1.40
CA SER A 68 -3.22 3.16 0.77
C SER A 68 -4.28 2.04 0.65
N ARG A 69 -4.28 1.34 -0.48
CA ARG A 69 -5.10 0.13 -0.73
C ARG A 69 -4.31 -0.86 -1.59
N ALA A 70 -4.53 -2.15 -1.41
CA ALA A 70 -3.93 -3.21 -2.20
C ALA A 70 -4.95 -3.96 -3.07
N THR A 71 -4.51 -4.48 -4.21
CA THR A 71 -5.29 -5.31 -5.14
C THR A 71 -4.40 -6.38 -5.79
N SER A 72 -5.01 -7.46 -6.28
CA SER A 72 -4.33 -8.46 -7.11
C SER A 72 -4.41 -8.19 -8.61
N SER A 73 -5.16 -7.15 -9.00
CA SER A 73 -5.37 -6.77 -10.39
C SER A 73 -4.59 -5.51 -10.76
N THR A 74 -3.87 -5.56 -11.89
CA THR A 74 -3.26 -4.37 -12.50
C THR A 74 -4.27 -3.51 -13.29
N VAL A 75 -5.52 -3.96 -13.43
CA VAL A 75 -6.60 -3.18 -14.03
C VAL A 75 -7.16 -2.25 -12.95
N TYR A 76 -6.74 -0.98 -12.98
CA TYR A 76 -7.25 0.05 -12.08
C TYR A 76 -8.31 0.91 -12.79
N GLY A 77 -9.54 0.92 -12.29
CA GLY A 77 -10.59 1.83 -12.76
C GLY A 77 -11.62 1.28 -13.76
N PHE A 78 -11.83 -0.04 -13.81
CA PHE A 78 -12.97 -0.67 -14.50
C PHE A 78 -13.78 -1.51 -13.51
#